data_AF-A0A7V9L1C3-F1
#
_entry.id   AF-A0A7V9L1C3-F1
#
_cell.length_a   1.000
_cell.length_b   1.000
_cell.length_c   1.000
_cell.angle_alpha   90.00
_cell.angle_beta   90.00
_cell.angle_gamma   90.00
#
_symmetry.space_group_name_H-M   'P 1'
#
loop_
_entity.id
_entity.type
_entity.pdbx_description
1 polymer ?
#
loop_
_entity_poly.entity_id
_entity_poly.type
_entity_poly.pdbx_seq_one_letter_code
_entity_poly.pdbx_strand_id
1 'polypeptide(L)'
;MGDHRRTGYRGRSDVVLCVALSGPIIEPVGANSGRACVVIRFASPEDRDARMLAIQDIVREVHKLDTVRSYRLVITGRAAANRWSDAIAVPLRRAGFRIHLESSGTHMVLGAVDWHAITPVRGTAAVNQHADEVRVVVDPTTEAHELDQYAARWRCDHYLVQPRSLDDVAHCAQLVAQRPRWRLAVDLREVIPLPSRLSAIGSRLDAQPAAEAETGLLA
;
A
#
# COMPACT_ATOMS: atom_id res chain seq x y z
N MET A 1 22.85 15.32 -36.34
CA MET A 1 23.28 15.71 -34.98
C MET A 1 22.01 15.82 -34.14
N GLY A 2 21.69 14.77 -33.39
CA GLY A 2 20.46 14.64 -32.61
C GLY A 2 20.65 13.53 -31.60
N ASP A 3 21.10 13.92 -30.41
CA ASP A 3 21.45 13.07 -29.28
C ASP A 3 20.17 12.47 -28.66
N HIS A 4 19.82 11.24 -29.03
CA HIS A 4 18.85 10.43 -28.30
C HIS A 4 19.52 9.84 -27.06
N ARG A 5 19.59 10.60 -25.98
CA ARG A 5 19.91 10.06 -24.65
C ARG A 5 18.79 9.14 -24.19
N ARG A 6 18.92 7.86 -24.50
CA ARG A 6 18.31 6.77 -23.72
C ARG A 6 18.91 6.83 -22.32
N THR A 7 18.15 7.31 -21.35
CA THR A 7 18.44 7.12 -19.93
C THR A 7 18.15 5.66 -19.55
N GLY A 8 19.05 4.77 -19.99
CA GLY A 8 19.06 3.38 -19.55
C GLY A 8 19.53 3.32 -18.09
N TYR A 9 18.61 3.36 -17.14
CA TYR A 9 18.90 2.97 -15.77
C TYR A 9 19.02 1.44 -15.72
N ARG A 10 20.18 0.90 -16.12
CA ARG A 10 20.58 -0.46 -15.71
C ARG A 10 20.96 -0.39 -14.23
N GLY A 11 19.93 -0.38 -13.38
CA GLY A 11 20.09 -0.38 -11.94
C GLY A 11 20.76 -1.66 -11.46
N ARG A 12 21.74 -1.51 -10.57
CA ARG A 12 22.30 -2.58 -9.75
C ARG A 12 21.13 -3.29 -9.04
N SER A 13 21.00 -4.60 -9.19
CA SER A 13 19.82 -5.39 -8.78
C SER A 13 19.61 -5.48 -7.26
N ASP A 14 20.49 -4.87 -6.47
CA ASP A 14 20.54 -4.88 -5.02
C ASP A 14 19.95 -3.63 -4.35
N VAL A 15 19.53 -2.62 -5.13
CA VAL A 15 18.98 -1.36 -4.61
C VAL A 15 17.56 -1.07 -5.13
N VAL A 16 16.71 -0.50 -4.27
CA VAL A 16 15.31 -0.20 -4.54
C VAL A 16 14.99 1.26 -4.19
N LEU A 17 14.25 1.93 -5.06
CA LEU A 17 13.80 3.30 -4.84
C LEU A 17 12.53 3.33 -3.97
N CYS A 18 12.69 3.79 -2.73
CA CYS A 18 11.62 3.88 -1.73
C CYS A 18 11.44 5.34 -1.29
N VAL A 19 10.21 5.75 -0.96
CA VAL A 19 9.99 7.09 -0.38
C VAL A 19 9.81 7.04 1.13
N ALA A 20 9.15 6.00 1.63
CA ALA A 20 8.91 5.88 3.05
C ALA A 20 8.77 4.43 3.49
N LEU A 21 9.29 4.15 4.67
CA LEU A 21 9.05 2.93 5.45
C LEU A 21 8.43 3.37 6.77
N SER A 22 7.35 2.74 7.20
CA SER A 22 6.67 3.15 8.43
C SER A 22 5.99 1.97 9.10
N GLY A 23 6.03 1.95 10.43
CA GLY A 23 5.41 0.89 11.19
C GLY A 23 5.79 0.97 12.68
N PRO A 24 5.07 0.22 13.53
CA PRO A 24 3.86 -0.50 13.17
C PRO A 24 2.69 0.48 12.94
N ILE A 25 1.84 0.16 11.97
CA ILE A 25 0.53 0.81 11.78
C ILE A 25 -0.54 -0.26 11.67
N ILE A 26 -1.80 0.12 11.51
CA ILE A 26 -2.85 -0.79 11.06
C ILE A 26 -3.15 -0.57 9.58
N GLU A 27 -3.40 -1.65 8.84
CA GLU A 27 -3.89 -1.58 7.46
C GLU A 27 -5.25 -0.85 7.49
N PRO A 28 -5.39 0.30 6.80
CA PRO A 28 -6.53 1.17 7.06
C PRO A 28 -7.80 0.75 6.31
N VAL A 29 -7.68 -0.06 5.27
CA VAL A 29 -8.79 -0.44 4.40
C VAL A 29 -8.53 -1.80 3.75
N GLY A 30 -9.56 -2.42 3.19
CA GLY A 30 -9.48 -3.75 2.58
C GLY A 30 -9.96 -4.85 3.52
N ALA A 31 -9.90 -6.10 3.06
CA ALA A 31 -10.30 -7.28 3.85
C ALA A 31 -9.35 -7.57 5.01
N ASN A 32 -8.15 -6.98 4.98
CA ASN A 32 -7.17 -7.02 6.07
C ASN A 32 -7.23 -5.77 6.98
N SER A 33 -8.21 -4.88 6.79
CA SER A 33 -8.35 -3.67 7.60
C SER A 33 -8.30 -3.96 9.10
N GLY A 34 -7.59 -3.12 9.85
CA GLY A 34 -7.37 -3.25 11.29
C GLY A 34 -6.21 -4.15 11.69
N ARG A 35 -5.55 -4.83 10.75
CA ARG A 35 -4.38 -5.67 11.06
C ARG A 35 -3.09 -4.85 11.14
N ALA A 36 -2.25 -5.16 12.13
CA ALA A 36 -0.94 -4.54 12.25
C ALA A 36 -0.03 -4.88 11.05
N CYS A 37 0.76 -3.91 10.58
CA CYS A 37 1.73 -4.07 9.51
C CYS A 37 2.84 -3.01 9.54
N VAL A 38 3.88 -3.24 8.74
CA VAL A 38 4.83 -2.22 8.30
C VAL A 38 4.56 -1.92 6.83
N VAL A 39 4.61 -0.65 6.44
CA VAL A 39 4.38 -0.20 5.06
C VAL A 39 5.70 0.14 4.39
N ILE A 40 5.87 -0.31 3.15
CA ILE A 40 6.90 0.15 2.23
C ILE A 40 6.20 0.88 1.07
N ARG A 41 6.48 2.18 0.91
CA ARG A 41 6.00 2.95 -0.24
C ARG A 41 7.09 3.11 -1.29
N PHE A 42 6.90 2.50 -2.45
CA PHE A 42 7.78 2.71 -3.60
C PHE A 42 7.51 4.03 -4.29
N ALA A 43 8.60 4.67 -4.71
CA ALA A 43 8.59 5.98 -5.34
C ALA A 43 8.23 5.89 -6.81
N SER A 44 7.45 6.83 -7.35
CA SER A 44 7.41 7.09 -8.78
C SER A 44 8.48 8.12 -9.17
N PRO A 45 8.79 8.29 -10.47
CA PRO A 45 9.75 9.31 -10.93
C PRO A 45 9.44 10.74 -10.46
N GLU A 46 8.18 11.03 -10.11
CA GLU A 46 7.73 12.34 -9.65
C GLU A 46 7.96 12.58 -8.13
N ASP A 47 8.27 11.53 -7.35
CA ASP A 47 8.49 11.64 -5.91
C ASP A 47 9.87 12.26 -5.61
N ARG A 48 9.89 13.52 -5.18
CA ARG A 48 11.14 14.27 -4.90
C ARG A 48 11.90 13.78 -3.66
N ASP A 49 11.22 13.15 -2.72
CA ASP A 49 11.82 12.65 -1.47
C ASP A 49 12.28 11.18 -1.56
N ALA A 50 12.29 10.63 -2.78
CA ALA A 50 12.67 9.25 -3.02
C ALA A 50 14.15 8.99 -2.69
N ARG A 51 14.40 7.87 -1.99
CA ARG A 51 15.74 7.43 -1.61
C ARG A 51 16.02 6.05 -2.18
N MET A 52 17.25 5.86 -2.63
CA MET A 52 17.73 4.55 -3.03
C MET A 52 18.23 3.80 -1.80
N LEU A 53 17.66 2.63 -1.52
CA LEU A 53 18.04 1.80 -0.37
C LEU A 53 18.50 0.44 -0.86
N ALA A 54 19.56 -0.09 -0.27
CA ALA A 54 19.91 -1.49 -0.51
C ALA A 54 18.83 -2.40 0.06
N ILE A 55 18.57 -3.54 -0.58
CA ILE A 55 17.54 -4.50 -0.13
C ILE A 55 17.82 -4.97 1.31
N GLN A 56 19.09 -5.15 1.68
CA GLN A 56 19.48 -5.51 3.04
C GLN A 56 19.18 -4.39 4.06
N ASP A 57 19.26 -3.13 3.64
CA ASP A 57 18.88 -2.00 4.49
C ASP A 57 17.38 -1.98 4.71
N ILE A 58 16.60 -2.23 3.64
CA ILE A 58 15.14 -2.35 3.73
C ILE A 58 14.78 -3.46 4.71
N VAL A 59 15.36 -4.66 4.58
CA VAL A 59 15.12 -5.80 5.49
C VAL A 59 15.42 -5.44 6.95
N ARG A 60 16.55 -4.77 7.21
CA ARG A 60 16.92 -4.32 8.56
C ARG A 60 15.92 -3.30 9.11
N GLU A 61 15.55 -2.31 8.31
CA GLU A 61 14.64 -1.25 8.75
C GLU A 61 13.22 -1.76 9.00
N VAL A 62 12.68 -2.65 8.17
CA VAL A 62 11.33 -3.20 8.43
C VAL A 62 11.29 -4.06 9.69
N HIS A 63 12.36 -4.76 10.04
CA HIS A 63 12.44 -5.47 11.33
C HIS A 63 12.47 -4.51 12.52
N LYS A 64 13.19 -3.39 12.42
CA LYS A 64 13.19 -2.36 13.47
C LYS A 64 11.81 -1.73 13.65
N LEU A 65 11.08 -1.53 12.55
CA LEU A 65 9.74 -0.96 12.56
C LEU A 65 8.67 -1.94 13.03
N ASP A 66 8.83 -3.25 12.81
CA ASP A 66 7.87 -4.27 13.23
C ASP A 66 7.98 -4.62 14.73
N THR A 67 7.87 -3.60 15.59
CA THR A 67 8.05 -3.75 17.05
C THR A 67 7.01 -4.66 17.70
N VAL A 68 5.86 -4.87 17.05
CA VAL A 68 4.77 -5.74 17.49
C VAL A 68 4.79 -7.13 16.86
N ARG A 69 5.82 -7.44 16.04
CA ARG A 69 6.01 -8.75 15.40
C ARG A 69 4.80 -9.18 14.57
N SER A 70 4.24 -8.25 13.81
CA SER A 70 3.14 -8.53 12.89
C SER A 70 3.56 -9.45 11.74
N TYR A 71 4.85 -9.42 11.37
CA TYR A 71 5.42 -10.10 10.21
C TYR A 71 4.60 -9.87 8.92
N ARG A 72 4.01 -8.67 8.79
CA ARG A 72 3.23 -8.26 7.61
C ARG A 72 3.80 -6.99 7.02
N LEU A 73 4.11 -7.04 5.73
CA LEU A 73 4.50 -5.88 4.94
C LEU A 73 3.38 -5.52 3.97
N VAL A 74 2.99 -4.26 3.95
CA VAL A 74 2.14 -3.69 2.89
C VAL A 74 3.03 -2.89 1.94
N ILE A 75 3.09 -3.34 0.70
CA ILE A 75 3.83 -2.70 -0.39
C ILE A 75 2.84 -1.86 -1.18
N THR A 76 3.08 -0.56 -1.24
CA THR A 76 2.15 0.40 -1.85
C THR A 76 2.89 1.49 -2.63
N GLY A 77 2.12 2.41 -3.21
CA GLY A 77 2.60 3.48 -4.08
C GLY A 77 2.34 3.22 -5.55
N ARG A 78 2.25 4.30 -6.34
CA ARG A 78 1.85 4.25 -7.76
C ARG A 78 2.73 3.33 -8.62
N ALA A 79 3.97 3.12 -8.21
CA ALA A 79 4.92 2.27 -8.92
C ALA A 79 5.25 0.96 -8.21
N ALA A 80 4.42 0.55 -7.24
CA ALA A 80 4.59 -0.69 -6.48
C ALA A 80 4.68 -1.91 -7.42
N ALA A 81 3.65 -2.15 -8.23
CA ALA A 81 3.60 -3.29 -9.14
C ALA A 81 4.75 -3.31 -10.17
N ASN A 82 5.11 -2.15 -10.75
CA ASN A 82 6.17 -2.06 -11.75
C ASN A 82 7.57 -2.36 -11.18
N ARG A 83 7.81 -2.03 -9.90
CA ARG A 83 9.11 -2.32 -9.25
C ARG A 83 9.15 -3.66 -8.55
N TRP A 84 8.00 -4.26 -8.26
CA TRP A 84 7.93 -5.51 -7.52
C TRP A 84 8.49 -6.68 -8.33
N SER A 85 9.46 -7.38 -7.76
CA SER A 85 10.13 -8.53 -8.39
C SER A 85 10.64 -9.50 -7.32
N ASP A 86 10.98 -10.72 -7.71
CA ASP A 86 11.53 -11.73 -6.79
C ASP A 86 12.86 -11.31 -6.16
N ALA A 87 13.64 -10.45 -6.82
CA ALA A 87 14.85 -9.88 -6.24
C ALA A 87 14.56 -9.14 -4.93
N ILE A 88 13.39 -8.52 -4.81
CA ILE A 88 12.92 -7.80 -3.62
C ILE A 88 12.08 -8.73 -2.72
N ALA A 89 11.18 -9.51 -3.31
CA ALA A 89 10.25 -10.36 -2.56
C ALA A 89 10.98 -11.44 -1.75
N VAL A 90 11.95 -12.14 -2.36
CA VAL A 90 12.61 -13.30 -1.75
C VAL A 90 13.35 -12.91 -0.46
N PRO A 91 14.17 -11.84 -0.40
CA PRO A 91 14.81 -11.42 0.84
C PRO A 91 13.82 -11.05 1.96
N LEU A 92 12.74 -10.34 1.65
CA LEU A 92 11.71 -9.96 2.63
C LEU A 92 10.96 -11.18 3.17
N ARG A 93 10.61 -12.13 2.31
CA ARG A 93 9.98 -13.40 2.70
C ARG A 93 10.92 -14.27 3.54
N ARG A 94 12.21 -14.35 3.17
CA ARG A 94 13.24 -15.06 3.95
C ARG A 94 13.44 -14.46 5.34
N ALA A 95 13.20 -13.15 5.48
CA ALA A 95 13.16 -12.46 6.76
C ALA A 95 11.88 -12.74 7.58
N GLY A 96 10.98 -13.59 7.08
CA GLY A 96 9.77 -14.05 7.79
C GLY A 96 8.52 -13.23 7.50
N PHE A 97 8.59 -12.22 6.64
CA PHE A 97 7.44 -11.36 6.35
C PHE A 97 6.49 -11.98 5.31
N ARG A 98 5.19 -11.81 5.56
CA ARG A 98 4.14 -11.95 4.55
C ARG A 98 3.98 -10.63 3.80
N ILE A 99 3.87 -10.73 2.48
CA ILE A 99 3.82 -9.58 1.58
C ILE A 99 2.39 -9.36 1.09
N HIS A 100 1.84 -8.21 1.43
CA HIS A 100 0.62 -7.66 0.85
C HIS A 100 1.03 -6.60 -0.17
N LEU A 101 0.59 -6.73 -1.42
CA LEU A 101 0.85 -5.74 -2.47
C LEU A 101 -0.45 -5.03 -2.84
N GLU A 102 -0.41 -3.71 -2.83
CA GLU A 102 -1.48 -2.86 -3.36
C GLU A 102 -1.09 -2.37 -4.75
N SER A 103 -1.99 -2.52 -5.72
CA SER A 103 -1.78 -2.03 -7.09
C SER A 103 -3.07 -1.57 -7.76
N SER A 104 -2.94 -0.90 -8.91
CA SER A 104 -4.07 -0.57 -9.77
C SER A 104 -4.44 -1.67 -10.77
N GLY A 105 -3.70 -2.79 -10.79
CA GLY A 105 -3.89 -3.87 -11.75
C GLY A 105 -3.45 -3.55 -13.19
N THR A 106 -2.82 -2.39 -13.43
CA THR A 106 -2.38 -1.96 -14.79
C THR A 106 -1.04 -2.57 -15.22
N HIS A 107 -0.29 -3.16 -14.29
CA HIS A 107 1.00 -3.81 -14.54
C HIS A 107 0.99 -5.24 -14.00
N MET A 108 1.70 -6.13 -14.69
CA MET A 108 1.91 -7.50 -14.24
C MET A 108 2.84 -7.50 -13.02
N VAL A 109 2.44 -8.16 -11.95
CA VAL A 109 3.27 -8.36 -10.76
C VAL A 109 4.26 -9.50 -11.04
N LEU A 110 5.57 -9.23 -10.93
CA LEU A 110 6.64 -10.19 -11.28
C LEU A 110 7.31 -10.85 -10.07
N GLY A 111 7.01 -10.41 -8.86
CA GLY A 111 7.53 -11.00 -7.63
C GLY A 111 6.45 -11.71 -6.84
N ALA A 112 6.83 -12.72 -6.06
CA ALA A 112 5.93 -13.43 -5.17
C ALA A 112 5.23 -12.47 -4.17
N VAL A 113 3.93 -12.68 -3.97
CA VAL A 113 3.09 -11.97 -2.99
C VAL A 113 2.23 -12.99 -2.24
N ASP A 114 1.93 -12.72 -0.97
CA ASP A 114 0.98 -13.54 -0.19
C ASP A 114 -0.45 -13.00 -0.25
N TRP A 115 -0.59 -11.72 -0.63
CA TRP A 115 -1.87 -11.05 -0.82
C TRP A 115 -1.75 -9.95 -1.87
N HIS A 116 -2.56 -9.98 -2.92
CA HIS A 116 -2.63 -8.95 -3.95
C HIS A 116 -3.98 -8.24 -3.92
N ALA A 117 -3.96 -6.98 -3.48
CA ALA A 117 -5.10 -6.08 -3.50
C ALA A 117 -5.05 -5.19 -4.74
N ILE A 118 -6.05 -5.31 -5.60
CA ILE A 118 -6.21 -4.49 -6.80
C ILE A 118 -7.28 -3.42 -6.56
N THR A 119 -6.89 -2.16 -6.66
CA THR A 119 -7.80 -1.01 -6.68
C THR A 119 -7.82 -0.41 -8.09
N PRO A 120 -8.74 -0.83 -8.97
CA PRO A 120 -8.73 -0.39 -10.35
C PRO A 120 -8.98 1.12 -10.49
N VAL A 121 -8.38 1.71 -11.52
CA VAL A 121 -8.63 3.10 -11.92
C VAL A 121 -9.49 3.10 -13.18
N ARG A 122 -10.66 3.74 -13.11
CA ARG A 122 -11.59 3.86 -14.24
C ARG A 122 -10.87 4.40 -15.48
N GLY A 123 -11.15 3.79 -16.63
CA GLY A 123 -10.59 4.22 -17.93
C GLY A 123 -9.12 3.84 -18.16
N THR A 124 -8.50 3.06 -17.27
CA THR A 124 -7.13 2.58 -17.47
C THR A 124 -7.09 1.14 -17.97
N ALA A 125 -6.14 0.83 -18.85
CA ALA A 125 -5.94 -0.53 -19.35
C ALA A 125 -5.41 -1.43 -18.23
N ALA A 126 -6.11 -2.54 -17.98
CA ALA A 126 -5.86 -3.44 -16.88
C ALA A 126 -5.40 -4.83 -17.35
N VAL A 127 -4.41 -5.38 -16.66
CA VAL A 127 -3.86 -6.72 -16.92
C VAL A 127 -4.68 -7.76 -16.15
N ASN A 128 -5.02 -8.87 -16.82
CA ASN A 128 -5.62 -10.00 -16.13
C ASN A 128 -4.53 -10.77 -15.36
N GLN A 129 -4.68 -10.86 -14.05
CA GLN A 129 -3.72 -11.50 -13.14
C GLN A 129 -4.44 -11.97 -11.87
N HIS A 130 -3.77 -12.79 -11.06
CA HIS A 130 -4.32 -13.19 -9.77
C HIS A 130 -4.55 -11.97 -8.86
N ALA A 131 -5.67 -11.99 -8.14
CA ALA A 131 -6.00 -11.03 -7.10
C ALA A 131 -6.61 -11.78 -5.92
N ASP A 132 -6.30 -11.35 -4.70
CA ASP A 132 -6.94 -11.85 -3.48
C ASP A 132 -8.07 -10.90 -3.05
N GLU A 133 -7.93 -9.62 -3.39
CA GLU A 133 -8.93 -8.57 -3.17
C GLU A 133 -9.06 -7.65 -4.38
N VAL A 134 -10.29 -7.31 -4.73
CA VAL A 134 -10.61 -6.23 -5.67
C VAL A 134 -11.41 -5.18 -4.92
N ARG A 135 -10.90 -3.95 -4.88
CA ARG A 135 -11.50 -2.83 -4.16
C ARG A 135 -11.80 -1.67 -5.10
N VAL A 136 -13.07 -1.35 -5.32
CA VAL A 136 -13.48 -0.24 -6.18
C VAL A 136 -13.71 1.00 -5.33
N VAL A 137 -12.95 2.07 -5.58
CA VAL A 137 -13.24 3.38 -4.98
C VAL A 137 -14.43 3.98 -5.71
N VAL A 138 -15.50 4.23 -4.97
CA VAL A 138 -16.78 4.72 -5.47
C VAL A 138 -16.75 6.24 -5.56
N ASP A 139 -17.25 6.75 -6.68
CA ASP A 139 -17.62 8.14 -6.89
C ASP A 139 -19.11 8.25 -7.28
N PRO A 140 -19.69 9.46 -7.35
CA PRO A 140 -21.11 9.65 -7.68
C PRO A 140 -21.55 9.11 -9.05
N THR A 141 -20.60 8.77 -9.93
CA THR A 141 -20.85 8.21 -11.27
C THR A 141 -20.59 6.71 -11.35
N THR A 142 -20.32 6.06 -10.22
CA THR A 142 -20.11 4.62 -10.16
C THR A 142 -21.43 3.87 -10.21
N GLU A 143 -21.55 2.94 -11.15
CA GLU A 143 -22.74 2.12 -11.34
C GLU A 143 -22.49 0.65 -11.03
N ALA A 144 -23.56 -0.08 -10.67
CA ALA A 144 -23.46 -1.50 -10.28
C ALA A 144 -22.89 -2.40 -11.39
N HIS A 145 -23.08 -2.04 -12.66
CA HIS A 145 -22.58 -2.82 -13.80
C HIS A 145 -21.04 -2.80 -13.89
N GLU A 146 -20.39 -1.74 -13.39
CA GLU A 146 -18.92 -1.67 -13.35
C GLU A 146 -18.34 -2.71 -12.39
N LEU A 147 -19.04 -2.98 -11.29
CA LEU A 147 -18.66 -4.02 -10.33
C LEU A 147 -18.65 -5.40 -11.00
N ASP A 148 -19.63 -5.68 -11.85
CA ASP A 148 -19.69 -6.94 -12.61
C ASP A 148 -18.49 -7.07 -13.57
N GLN A 149 -18.08 -5.97 -14.22
CA GLN A 149 -16.92 -5.94 -15.11
C GLN A 149 -15.61 -6.23 -14.35
N TYR A 150 -15.41 -5.61 -13.19
CA TYR A 150 -14.22 -5.86 -12.37
C TYR A 150 -14.20 -7.28 -11.81
N ALA A 151 -15.35 -7.81 -11.36
CA ALA A 151 -15.45 -9.18 -10.87
C ALA A 151 -15.26 -10.24 -11.96
N ALA A 152 -15.67 -9.94 -13.20
CA ALA A 152 -15.39 -10.80 -14.34
C ALA A 152 -13.90 -10.80 -14.71
N ARG A 153 -13.22 -9.66 -14.51
CA ARG A 153 -11.78 -9.52 -14.83
C ARG A 153 -10.89 -10.21 -13.80
N TRP A 154 -11.10 -9.94 -12.52
CA TRP A 154 -10.30 -10.51 -11.44
C TRP A 154 -11.18 -11.36 -10.54
N ARG A 155 -11.01 -12.67 -10.64
CA ARG A 155 -11.71 -13.63 -9.79
C ARG A 155 -10.97 -13.74 -8.45
N CYS A 156 -11.61 -13.33 -7.37
CA CYS A 156 -11.05 -13.37 -6.02
C CYS A 156 -12.14 -13.67 -4.98
N ASP A 157 -11.73 -13.80 -3.71
CA ASP A 157 -12.65 -14.05 -2.60
C ASP A 157 -13.20 -12.76 -1.99
N HIS A 158 -12.53 -11.62 -2.22
CA HIS A 158 -12.87 -10.35 -1.58
C HIS A 158 -13.16 -9.25 -2.60
N TYR A 159 -14.45 -8.95 -2.78
CA TYR A 159 -14.91 -7.80 -3.54
C TYR A 159 -15.40 -6.71 -2.61
N LEU A 160 -14.81 -5.51 -2.74
CA LEU A 160 -15.03 -4.41 -1.83
C LEU A 160 -15.40 -3.14 -2.59
N VAL A 161 -16.39 -2.41 -2.12
CA VAL A 161 -16.61 -1.02 -2.51
C VAL A 161 -16.12 -0.12 -1.39
N GLN A 162 -15.29 0.85 -1.74
CA GLN A 162 -14.72 1.81 -0.80
C GLN A 162 -15.27 3.19 -1.13
N PRO A 163 -15.89 3.91 -0.17
CA PRO A 163 -16.27 5.29 -0.39
C PRO A 163 -15.01 6.17 -0.49
N ARG A 164 -15.01 7.17 -1.38
CA ARG A 164 -13.90 8.14 -1.48
C ARG A 164 -13.88 9.11 -0.28
N SER A 165 -15.05 9.50 0.21
CA SER A 165 -15.26 10.20 1.49
C SER A 165 -16.49 9.62 2.19
N LEU A 166 -16.73 9.99 3.45
CA LEU A 166 -17.92 9.53 4.19
C LEU A 166 -19.26 9.89 3.51
N ASP A 167 -19.28 10.91 2.63
CA ASP A 167 -20.46 11.30 1.86
C ASP A 167 -20.89 10.22 0.86
N ASP A 168 -19.95 9.40 0.37
CA ASP A 168 -20.20 8.36 -0.63
C ASP A 168 -20.66 7.02 -0.01
N VAL A 169 -20.76 6.93 1.31
CA VAL A 169 -21.10 5.68 2.03
C VAL A 169 -22.50 5.17 1.66
N ALA A 170 -23.48 6.08 1.55
CA ALA A 170 -24.85 5.70 1.17
C ALA A 170 -24.90 5.11 -0.24
N HIS A 171 -24.13 5.68 -1.18
CA HIS A 171 -24.03 5.17 -2.55
C HIS A 171 -23.38 3.78 -2.57
N CYS A 172 -22.29 3.60 -1.82
CA CYS A 172 -21.67 2.29 -1.65
C CYS A 172 -22.64 1.23 -1.10
N ALA A 173 -23.47 1.59 -0.11
CA ALA A 173 -24.47 0.69 0.46
C ALA A 173 -25.54 0.28 -0.58
N GLN A 174 -25.97 1.21 -1.44
CA GLN A 174 -26.89 0.92 -2.53
C GLN A 174 -26.27 -0.03 -3.57
N LEU A 175 -24.99 0.18 -3.92
CA LEU A 175 -24.26 -0.71 -4.83
C LEU A 175 -24.13 -2.13 -4.25
N VAL A 176 -23.81 -2.26 -2.96
CA VAL A 176 -23.75 -3.57 -2.27
C VAL A 176 -25.11 -4.25 -2.24
N ALA A 177 -26.19 -3.51 -1.98
CA ALA A 177 -27.54 -4.07 -2.01
C ALA A 177 -27.90 -4.66 -3.39
N GLN A 178 -27.42 -4.03 -4.47
CA GLN A 178 -27.60 -4.53 -5.84
C GLN A 178 -26.65 -5.69 -6.19
N ARG A 179 -25.50 -5.80 -5.53
CA ARG A 179 -24.46 -6.80 -5.80
C ARG A 179 -23.92 -7.37 -4.48
N PRO A 180 -24.67 -8.26 -3.81
CA PRO A 180 -24.35 -8.71 -2.45
C PRO A 180 -23.07 -9.54 -2.31
N ARG A 181 -22.40 -9.91 -3.41
CA ARG A 181 -21.04 -10.46 -3.39
C ARG A 181 -20.00 -9.40 -2.97
N TRP A 182 -20.29 -8.13 -3.22
CA TRP A 182 -19.47 -7.00 -2.83
C TRP A 182 -19.78 -6.59 -1.39
N ARG A 183 -18.79 -6.03 -0.70
CA ARG A 183 -18.93 -5.55 0.70
C ARG A 183 -18.44 -4.12 0.82
N LEU A 184 -19.06 -3.35 1.71
CA LEU A 184 -18.59 -2.01 2.05
C LEU A 184 -17.28 -2.10 2.84
N ALA A 185 -16.26 -1.36 2.41
CA ALA A 185 -14.97 -1.22 3.09
C ALA A 185 -14.65 0.26 3.28
N VAL A 186 -14.89 0.77 4.50
CA VAL A 186 -14.56 2.16 4.86
C VAL A 186 -13.08 2.26 5.21
N ASP A 187 -12.43 3.33 4.74
CA ASP A 187 -11.07 3.65 5.16
C ASP A 187 -11.08 4.14 6.61
N LEU A 188 -10.44 3.40 7.51
CA LEU A 188 -10.42 3.71 8.94
C LEU A 188 -9.85 5.10 9.23
N ARG A 189 -9.04 5.68 8.33
CA ARG A 189 -8.50 7.04 8.49
C ARG A 189 -9.56 8.12 8.37
N GLU A 190 -10.70 7.83 7.74
CA GLU A 190 -11.85 8.74 7.66
C GLU A 190 -12.68 8.72 8.95
N VAL A 191 -12.54 7.68 9.78
CA VAL A 191 -13.38 7.45 10.97
C VAL A 191 -12.64 7.73 12.27
N ILE A 192 -11.34 7.41 12.32
CA ILE A 192 -10.50 7.58 13.49
C ILE A 192 -9.16 8.24 13.12
N PRO A 193 -8.56 9.02 14.03
CA PRO A 193 -7.26 9.64 13.78
C PRO A 193 -6.16 8.59 13.83
N LEU A 194 -5.90 7.96 12.69
CA LEU A 194 -4.73 7.11 12.49
C LEU A 194 -3.54 7.96 12.03
N PRO A 195 -2.30 7.57 12.37
CA PRO A 195 -1.12 8.23 11.82
C PRO A 195 -1.16 8.17 10.29
N SER A 196 -1.47 9.31 9.66
CA SER A 196 -1.64 9.44 8.21
C SER A 196 -0.32 9.60 7.47
N ARG A 197 0.74 9.97 8.19
CA ARG A 197 2.07 10.19 7.62
C ARG A 197 2.89 8.92 7.74
N LEU A 198 3.17 8.33 6.60
CA LEU A 198 4.39 7.54 6.45
C LEU A 198 5.56 8.48 6.75
N SER A 199 6.25 8.30 7.87
CA SER A 199 7.48 9.03 8.13
C SER A 199 8.50 8.60 7.08
N ALA A 200 9.02 9.54 6.29
CA ALA A 200 10.23 9.27 5.52
C ALA A 200 11.32 8.79 6.50
N ILE A 201 12.08 7.77 6.10
CA ILE A 201 13.18 7.24 6.93
C ILE A 201 14.05 8.42 7.39
N GLY A 202 14.13 8.64 8.71
CA GLY A 202 15.03 9.62 9.32
C GLY A 202 14.41 10.62 10.29
N SER A 203 13.10 10.89 10.29
CA SER A 203 12.56 11.94 11.19
C SER A 203 12.53 11.57 12.68
N ARG A 204 12.92 10.34 13.03
CA ARG A 204 13.02 9.84 14.42
C ARG A 204 14.44 9.52 14.87
N LEU A 205 15.46 9.66 14.00
CA LEU A 205 16.84 9.46 14.42
C LEU A 205 17.41 10.66 15.21
N ASP A 206 16.75 11.83 15.15
CA ASP A 206 17.19 13.06 15.83
C ASP A 206 16.22 13.56 16.93
N ALA A 207 15.17 12.81 17.27
CA ALA A 207 14.28 13.19 18.37
C ALA A 207 14.89 12.71 19.70
N GLN A 208 15.74 13.55 20.28
CA GLN A 208 16.17 13.46 21.69
C GLN A 208 14.92 13.27 22.60
N PRO A 209 14.97 12.41 23.62
CA PRO A 209 13.86 12.31 24.56
C PRO A 209 13.63 13.69 25.20
N ALA A 210 12.40 14.18 25.10
CA ALA A 210 11.98 15.38 25.81
C ALA A 210 12.26 15.15 27.30
N ALA A 211 13.10 16.01 27.88
CA ALA A 211 13.36 16.02 29.30
C ALA A 211 12.02 16.12 30.05
N GLU A 212 11.80 15.19 30.97
CA GLU A 212 10.72 15.26 31.95
C GLU A 212 10.90 16.57 32.73
N ALA A 213 9.99 17.52 32.52
CA ALA A 213 9.88 18.69 33.37
C ALA A 213 9.29 18.21 34.70
N GLU A 214 10.16 17.93 35.68
CA GLU A 214 9.78 17.88 37.09
C GLU A 214 9.16 19.23 37.45
N THR A 215 7.84 19.28 37.43
CA THR A 215 7.08 20.35 38.08
C THR A 215 6.89 19.91 39.53
N GLY A 216 7.94 20.06 40.33
CA GLY A 216 7.83 20.06 41.78
C GLY A 216 7.25 21.39 42.23
N LEU A 217 6.00 21.40 42.69
CA LEU A 217 5.45 22.51 43.46
C LEU A 217 4.64 21.96 44.65
N LEU A 218 5.05 22.42 45.84
CA LEU A 218 4.34 22.45 47.13
C LEU A 218 4.34 21.19 48.01
N ALA A 219 5.31 21.14 48.93
CA ALA A 219 5.08 21.42 50.36
C ALA A 219 6.35 22.05 50.98
#